data_AF-K2EGS0-F1
#
_entry.id   AF-K2EGS0-F1
#
_cell.length_a   1.000
_cell.length_b   1.000
_cell.length_c   1.000
_cell.angle_alpha   90.00
_cell.angle_beta   90.00
_cell.angle_gamma   90.00
#
_symmetry.space_group_name_H-M   'P 1'
#
loop_
_entity.id
_entity.type
_entity.pdbx_description
1 polymer ?
#
loop_
_entity_poly.entity_id
_entity_poly.type
_entity_poly.pdbx_seq_one_letter_code
_entity_poly.pdbx_strand_id
1 'polypeptide(L)'
;MIKASRFMNEKDPHSTAVMLLLLPGRVAWAHCGDSRLYRFRGKALLNRTVDHSYVEHLIASGRITVQQALTHPNRNVLLTSLGGQDEPKMEFAEADDLLAGDAFVLCSDGLWAYFDDIELASLVAENSARAACEILIEKARQRGAGNGDNISLAIIKLAEVKDGKPKQPLDFVARAIN
;
A
#
# COMPACT_ATOMS: atom_id res chain seq x y z
N MET A 1 20.60 1.42 -12.87
CA MET A 1 20.48 2.07 -11.54
C MET A 1 19.80 3.42 -11.77
N ILE A 2 18.50 3.49 -11.51
CA ILE A 2 17.71 4.71 -11.75
C ILE A 2 18.15 5.75 -10.72
N LYS A 3 19.01 6.68 -11.15
CA LYS A 3 19.11 7.96 -10.46
C LYS A 3 17.81 8.68 -10.78
N ALA A 4 16.99 8.98 -9.76
CA ALA A 4 16.06 10.10 -9.84
C ALA A 4 16.89 11.40 -9.88
N SER A 5 17.68 11.55 -10.94
CA SER A 5 18.27 12.82 -11.31
C SER A 5 17.13 13.72 -11.71
N ARG A 6 17.24 14.98 -11.30
CA ARG A 6 16.49 16.18 -11.72
C ARG A 6 16.40 16.41 -13.26
N PHE A 7 16.65 15.38 -14.07
CA PHE A 7 16.53 15.28 -15.52
C PHE A 7 15.75 14.01 -15.92
N MET A 8 14.73 13.61 -15.15
CA MET A 8 13.67 12.80 -15.73
C MET A 8 12.85 13.73 -16.60
N ASN A 9 12.93 13.53 -17.91
CA ASN A 9 12.12 14.25 -18.87
C ASN A 9 10.65 14.10 -18.44
N GLU A 10 9.94 15.22 -18.24
CA GLU A 10 8.50 15.30 -17.91
C GLU A 10 7.57 14.56 -18.89
N LYS A 11 8.13 13.84 -19.87
CA LYS A 11 7.46 13.25 -21.03
C LYS A 11 7.25 11.73 -20.95
N ASP A 12 7.92 11.02 -20.05
CA ASP A 12 7.71 9.58 -19.90
C ASP A 12 6.88 9.31 -18.63
N PRO A 13 5.60 8.87 -18.78
CA PRO A 13 4.72 8.66 -17.64
C PRO A 13 5.19 7.44 -16.83
N HIS A 14 5.47 7.66 -15.55
CA HIS A 14 5.82 6.60 -14.61
C HIS A 14 4.78 6.48 -13.49
N SER A 15 4.60 5.28 -12.96
CA SER A 15 3.68 5.04 -11.84
C SER A 15 4.09 3.85 -10.99
N THR A 16 3.72 3.88 -9.71
CA THR A 16 3.75 2.70 -8.84
C THR A 16 2.42 1.95 -8.95
N ALA A 17 2.42 0.66 -8.64
CA ALA A 17 1.18 -0.09 -8.51
C ALA A 17 1.19 -0.95 -7.26
N VAL A 18 0.05 -1.01 -6.59
CA VAL A 18 -0.25 -2.01 -5.56
C VAL A 18 -1.68 -2.49 -5.82
N MET A 19 -1.86 -3.81 -5.84
CA MET A 19 -3.11 -4.44 -6.23
C MET A 19 -3.42 -5.57 -5.26
N LEU A 20 -4.69 -5.75 -4.95
CA LEU A 20 -5.18 -6.85 -4.14
C LEU A 20 -6.35 -7.52 -4.86
N LEU A 21 -6.26 -8.83 -4.99
CA LEU A 21 -7.29 -9.69 -5.56
C LEU A 21 -7.86 -10.56 -4.43
N LEU A 22 -9.10 -10.28 -4.04
CA LEU A 22 -9.82 -11.07 -3.06
C LEU A 22 -10.61 -12.18 -3.76
N LEU A 23 -10.36 -13.42 -3.36
CA LEU A 23 -10.98 -14.63 -3.89
C LEU A 23 -11.67 -15.40 -2.76
N PRO A 24 -12.57 -16.35 -3.05
CA PRO A 24 -13.12 -17.23 -2.02
C PRO A 24 -11.98 -17.96 -1.27
N GLY A 25 -11.88 -17.73 0.03
CA GLY A 25 -10.93 -18.40 0.92
C GLY A 25 -9.46 -17.96 0.79
N ARG A 26 -9.12 -17.03 -0.12
CA ARG A 26 -7.73 -16.56 -0.27
C ARG A 26 -7.65 -15.14 -0.79
N VAL A 27 -6.50 -14.52 -0.59
CA VAL A 27 -6.16 -13.22 -1.14
C VAL A 27 -4.80 -13.32 -1.83
N ALA A 28 -4.67 -12.65 -2.96
CA ALA A 28 -3.40 -12.47 -3.64
C ALA A 28 -3.14 -10.98 -3.81
N TRP A 29 -1.88 -10.57 -3.79
CA TRP A 29 -1.51 -9.20 -4.08
C TRP A 29 -0.24 -9.12 -4.90
N ALA A 30 -0.10 -8.00 -5.59
CA ALA A 30 1.09 -7.68 -6.36
C ALA A 30 1.43 -6.20 -6.21
N HIS A 31 2.73 -5.88 -6.18
CA HIS A 31 3.18 -4.49 -6.14
C HIS A 31 4.44 -4.24 -6.99
N CYS A 32 4.58 -2.98 -7.40
CA CYS A 32 5.77 -2.42 -8.02
C CYS A 32 5.94 -0.96 -7.59
N GLY A 33 7.11 -0.65 -7.03
CA GLY A 33 7.43 0.67 -6.47
C GLY A 33 7.33 0.65 -4.95
N ASP A 34 6.92 1.78 -4.38
CA ASP A 34 6.80 2.01 -2.94
C ASP A 34 5.37 2.32 -2.48
N SER A 35 4.36 2.17 -3.35
CA SER A 35 2.99 1.98 -2.87
C SER A 35 2.90 0.66 -2.14
N ARG A 36 2.27 0.66 -0.96
CA ARG A 36 2.34 -0.46 -0.02
C ARG A 36 1.00 -1.16 0.15
N LEU A 37 1.09 -2.46 0.43
CA LEU A 37 0.01 -3.23 1.03
C LEU A 37 0.40 -3.63 2.45
N TYR A 38 -0.55 -3.48 3.37
CA TYR A 38 -0.50 -3.98 4.73
C TYR A 38 -1.64 -4.99 4.93
N ARG A 39 -1.35 -6.08 5.64
CA ARG A 39 -2.34 -7.03 6.16
C ARG A 39 -2.26 -7.03 7.68
N PHE A 40 -3.37 -6.73 8.32
CA PHE A 40 -3.52 -6.71 9.77
C PHE A 40 -4.54 -7.74 10.23
N ARG A 41 -4.35 -8.25 11.46
CA ARG A 41 -5.35 -8.97 12.24
C ARG A 41 -5.47 -8.31 13.60
N GLY A 42 -6.57 -7.60 13.81
CA GLY A 42 -6.65 -6.64 14.92
C GLY A 42 -5.51 -5.62 14.82
N LYS A 43 -4.67 -5.51 15.86
CA LYS A 43 -3.51 -4.61 15.90
C LYS A 43 -2.19 -5.27 15.46
N ALA A 44 -2.21 -6.55 15.09
CA ALA A 44 -1.01 -7.27 14.67
C ALA A 44 -0.78 -7.10 13.16
N LEU A 45 0.42 -6.70 12.77
CA LEU A 45 0.88 -6.71 11.38
C LEU A 45 1.25 -8.15 10.99
N LEU A 46 0.54 -8.72 10.01
CA LEU A 46 0.82 -10.04 9.48
C LEU A 46 1.74 -9.98 8.27
N ASN A 47 1.47 -9.04 7.34
CA ASN A 47 2.29 -8.84 6.16
C ASN A 47 2.36 -7.35 5.79
N ARG A 48 3.50 -6.95 5.23
CA ARG A 48 3.71 -5.66 4.57
C ARG A 48 4.56 -5.89 3.34
N THR A 49 4.22 -5.26 2.21
CA THR A 49 5.09 -5.27 1.03
C THR A 49 6.42 -4.56 1.33
N VAL A 50 7.46 -4.96 0.61
CA VAL A 50 8.81 -4.39 0.74
C VAL A 50 9.03 -3.44 -0.44
N ASP A 51 9.39 -2.18 -0.14
CA ASP A 51 9.50 -1.16 -1.16
C ASP A 51 10.59 -1.51 -2.18
N HIS A 52 10.30 -1.27 -3.45
CA HIS A 52 11.33 -1.31 -4.50
C HIS A 52 12.16 -0.01 -4.50
N SER A 53 12.71 0.37 -3.34
CA SER A 53 13.47 1.60 -3.14
C SER A 53 14.97 1.33 -2.95
N TYR A 54 15.78 2.35 -3.26
CA TYR A 54 17.23 2.27 -3.10
C TYR A 54 17.62 2.08 -1.63
N VAL A 55 16.92 2.72 -0.71
CA VAL A 55 17.20 2.59 0.73
C VAL A 55 16.87 1.19 1.25
N GLU A 56 15.82 0.56 0.73
CA GLU A 56 15.49 -0.82 1.09
C GLU A 56 16.57 -1.79 0.60
N HIS A 57 17.10 -1.58 -0.61
CA HIS A 57 18.27 -2.33 -1.09
C HIS A 57 19.52 -2.11 -0.21
N LEU A 58 19.75 -0.90 0.29
CA LEU A 58 20.85 -0.63 1.22
C LEU A 58 20.65 -1.32 2.58
N ILE A 59 19.41 -1.39 3.09
CA ILE A 59 19.08 -2.15 4.30
C ILE A 59 19.36 -3.64 4.06
N ALA A 60 18.82 -4.20 2.97
CA ALA A 60 18.97 -5.61 2.63
C ALA A 60 20.43 -6.04 2.42
N SER A 61 21.28 -5.13 1.96
CA SER A 61 22.74 -5.35 1.80
C SER A 61 23.56 -5.01 3.04
N GLY A 62 22.93 -4.66 4.16
CA GLY A 62 23.59 -4.33 5.43
C GLY A 62 24.40 -3.03 5.39
N ARG A 63 24.13 -2.14 4.44
CA ARG A 63 24.84 -0.87 4.25
C ARG A 63 24.34 0.24 5.16
N ILE A 64 23.04 0.22 5.49
CA ILE A 64 22.40 1.16 6.41
C ILE A 64 21.42 0.42 7.33
N THR A 65 21.09 1.04 8.46
CA THR A 65 20.02 0.57 9.34
C THR A 65 18.66 1.10 8.90
N VAL A 66 17.57 0.48 9.38
CA VAL A 66 16.20 0.96 9.16
C VAL A 66 16.03 2.42 9.62
N GLN A 67 16.66 2.81 10.74
CA GLN A 67 16.60 4.18 11.24
C GLN A 67 17.32 5.17 10.33
N GLN A 68 18.46 4.77 9.75
CA GLN A 68 19.19 5.60 8.79
C GLN A 68 18.44 5.77 7.46
N ALA A 69 17.67 4.76 7.04
CA ALA A 69 16.87 4.84 5.82
C ALA A 69 15.80 5.94 5.88
N LEU A 70 15.22 6.21 7.05
CA LEU A 70 14.15 7.21 7.24
C LEU A 70 14.58 8.63 6.87
N THR A 71 15.85 8.97 7.11
CA THR A 71 16.42 10.31 6.86
C THR A 71 17.41 10.33 5.70
N HIS A 72 17.52 9.23 4.95
CA HIS A 72 18.49 9.11 3.87
C HIS A 72 18.13 10.06 2.70
N PRO A 73 19.11 10.77 2.10
CA PRO A 73 18.84 11.75 1.02
C PRO A 73 18.17 11.13 -0.21
N ASN A 74 18.42 9.83 -0.45
CA ASN A 74 17.84 9.08 -1.56
C ASN A 74 16.66 8.18 -1.14
N ARG A 75 15.94 8.51 -0.05
CA ARG A 75 14.79 7.71 0.44
C ARG A 75 13.66 7.54 -0.59
N ASN A 76 13.49 8.51 -1.48
CA ASN A 76 12.46 8.48 -2.53
C ASN A 76 12.96 7.92 -3.88
N VAL A 77 14.16 7.33 -3.93
CA VAL A 77 14.71 6.78 -5.18
C VAL A 77 14.16 5.36 -5.38
N LEU A 78 13.29 5.20 -6.38
CA LEU A 78 12.77 3.91 -6.80
C LEU A 78 13.74 3.14 -7.70
N LEU A 79 13.81 1.83 -7.50
CA LEU A 79 14.56 0.89 -8.32
C LEU A 79 13.75 0.34 -9.48
N THR A 80 12.41 0.31 -9.35
CA THR A 80 11.50 -0.10 -10.43
C THR A 80 10.16 0.63 -10.32
N SER A 81 9.53 0.86 -11.46
CA SER A 81 8.22 1.48 -11.61
C SER A 81 7.60 1.06 -12.94
N LEU A 82 6.29 1.24 -13.09
CA LEU A 82 5.61 1.08 -14.36
C LEU A 82 5.99 2.22 -15.32
N GLY A 83 6.04 1.91 -16.62
CA GLY A 83 6.40 2.86 -17.67
C GLY A 83 7.89 3.20 -17.76
N GLY A 84 8.74 2.50 -17.01
CA GLY A 84 10.20 2.58 -17.12
C GLY A 84 10.74 2.04 -18.44
N GLN A 85 12.03 2.28 -18.69
CA GLN A 85 12.75 1.70 -19.84
C GLN A 85 12.92 0.18 -19.71
N ASP A 86 13.13 -0.29 -18.48
CA ASP A 86 13.22 -1.71 -18.15
C ASP A 86 11.83 -2.28 -17.82
N GLU A 87 11.64 -3.57 -18.04
CA GLU A 87 10.42 -4.27 -17.64
C GLU A 87 10.21 -4.12 -16.11
N PRO A 88 9.01 -3.72 -15.66
CA PRO A 88 8.77 -3.50 -14.23
C PRO A 88 8.88 -4.81 -13.46
N LYS A 89 9.65 -4.79 -12.36
CA LYS A 89 9.71 -5.91 -11.44
C LYS A 89 8.45 -5.90 -10.57
N MET A 90 7.58 -6.87 -10.79
CA MET A 90 6.42 -7.13 -9.95
C MET A 90 6.77 -8.17 -8.89
N GLU A 91 6.42 -7.91 -7.63
CA GLU A 91 6.45 -8.91 -6.56
C GLU A 91 5.04 -9.39 -6.26
N PHE A 92 4.88 -10.69 -6.05
CA PHE A 92 3.59 -11.36 -5.85
C PHE A 92 3.62 -12.13 -4.53
N ALA A 93 2.52 -12.10 -3.80
CA ALA A 93 2.30 -12.94 -2.64
C ALA A 93 0.82 -13.25 -2.46
N GLU A 94 0.53 -14.28 -1.68
CA GLU A 94 -0.83 -14.73 -1.38
C GLU A 94 -0.95 -15.21 0.06
N ALA A 95 -2.18 -15.31 0.54
CA ALA A 95 -2.53 -15.92 1.80
C ALA A 95 -3.93 -16.57 1.73
N ASP A 96 -4.06 -17.73 2.38
CA ASP A 96 -5.28 -18.54 2.45
C ASP A 96 -5.84 -18.68 3.87
N ASP A 97 -5.17 -18.10 4.88
CA ASP A 97 -5.57 -18.11 6.28
C ASP A 97 -6.47 -16.91 6.65
N LEU A 98 -7.40 -16.54 5.77
CA LEU A 98 -8.27 -15.37 5.95
C LEU A 98 -9.26 -15.57 7.10
N LEU A 99 -9.34 -14.58 8.00
CA LEU A 99 -10.31 -14.55 9.09
C LEU A 99 -11.16 -13.29 9.05
N ALA A 100 -12.38 -13.36 9.59
CA ALA A 100 -13.16 -12.18 9.87
C ALA A 100 -12.39 -11.27 10.85
N GLY A 101 -12.39 -9.96 10.58
CA GLY A 101 -11.58 -8.99 11.29
C GLY A 101 -10.20 -8.75 10.68
N ASP A 102 -9.75 -9.56 9.70
CA ASP A 102 -8.58 -9.22 8.90
C ASP A 102 -8.82 -7.92 8.13
N ALA A 103 -7.81 -7.06 8.08
CA ALA A 103 -7.87 -5.79 7.38
C ALA A 103 -6.68 -5.64 6.43
N PHE A 104 -6.96 -5.13 5.23
CA PHE A 104 -5.96 -4.80 4.23
C PHE A 104 -5.95 -3.30 4.00
N VAL A 105 -4.76 -2.71 3.97
CA VAL A 105 -4.57 -1.30 3.63
C VAL A 105 -3.66 -1.24 2.41
N LEU A 106 -4.15 -0.63 1.33
CA LEU A 106 -3.34 -0.26 0.18
C LEU A 106 -3.15 1.25 0.25
N CYS A 107 -1.93 1.75 0.14
CA CYS A 107 -1.68 3.19 0.22
C CYS A 107 -0.43 3.65 -0.54
N SER A 108 -0.44 4.92 -0.95
CA SER A 108 0.74 5.62 -1.47
C SER A 108 1.67 6.07 -0.33
N ASP A 109 2.88 6.48 -0.70
CA ASP A 109 3.90 7.09 0.16
C ASP A 109 3.44 8.38 0.83
N GLY A 110 2.58 9.16 0.16
CA GLY A 110 1.89 10.30 0.76
C GLY A 110 1.11 9.95 2.03
N LEU A 111 0.74 8.68 2.25
CA LEU A 111 0.20 8.21 3.53
C LEU A 111 1.30 7.62 4.42
N TRP A 112 1.92 6.51 3.99
CA TRP A 112 2.72 5.67 4.91
C TRP A 112 3.97 6.38 5.42
N ALA A 113 4.47 7.43 4.75
CA ALA A 113 5.60 8.21 5.23
C ALA A 113 5.35 8.89 6.59
N TYR A 114 4.08 9.03 7.00
CA TYR A 114 3.68 9.73 8.21
C TYR A 114 3.29 8.82 9.37
N PHE A 115 3.23 7.50 9.19
CA PHE A 115 2.76 6.56 10.22
C PHE A 115 3.75 5.43 10.40
N ASP A 116 3.96 5.01 11.65
CA ASP A 116 4.53 3.69 11.91
C ASP A 116 3.47 2.59 11.79
N ASP A 117 3.93 1.35 11.70
CA ASP A 117 3.06 0.20 11.49
C ASP A 117 2.10 -0.03 12.68
N ILE A 118 2.49 0.36 13.91
CA ILE A 118 1.71 0.14 15.14
C ILE A 118 0.55 1.14 15.21
N GLU A 119 0.81 2.42 14.92
CA GLU A 119 -0.22 3.45 14.83
C GLU A 119 -1.20 3.13 13.71
N LEU A 120 -0.69 2.76 12.52
CA LEU A 120 -1.54 2.40 11.39
C LEU A 120 -2.44 1.21 11.73
N ALA A 121 -1.89 0.15 12.33
CA ALA A 121 -2.66 -1.02 12.76
C ALA A 121 -3.74 -0.66 13.79
N SER A 122 -3.41 0.21 14.75
CA SER A 122 -4.34 0.63 15.81
C SER A 122 -5.51 1.44 15.24
N LEU A 123 -5.22 2.44 14.41
CA LEU A 123 -6.25 3.27 13.77
C LEU A 123 -7.16 2.44 12.88
N VAL A 124 -6.59 1.49 12.14
CA VAL A 124 -7.36 0.56 11.30
C VAL A 124 -8.20 -0.36 12.17
N ALA A 125 -7.68 -0.94 13.24
CA ALA A 125 -8.41 -1.88 14.09
C ALA A 125 -9.62 -1.25 14.80
N GLU A 126 -9.46 -0.03 15.31
CA GLU A 126 -10.43 0.62 16.21
C GLU A 126 -11.59 1.32 15.49
N ASN A 127 -11.50 1.48 14.17
CA ASN A 127 -12.46 2.27 13.40
C ASN A 127 -13.12 1.47 12.28
N SER A 128 -14.27 1.91 11.77
CA SER A 128 -14.78 1.38 10.50
C SER A 128 -13.80 1.69 9.36
N ALA A 129 -13.85 0.96 8.24
CA ALA A 129 -12.96 1.23 7.10
C ALA A 129 -13.05 2.70 6.64
N ARG A 130 -14.29 3.24 6.58
CA ARG A 130 -14.53 4.63 6.22
C ARG A 130 -13.93 5.62 7.20
N ALA A 131 -14.19 5.44 8.50
CA ALA A 131 -13.68 6.34 9.54
C ALA A 131 -12.15 6.27 9.63
N ALA A 132 -11.57 5.08 9.48
CA ALA A 132 -10.12 4.90 9.42
C ALA A 132 -9.52 5.69 8.24
N CYS A 133 -10.10 5.62 7.04
CA CYS A 133 -9.64 6.42 5.90
C CYS A 133 -9.65 7.92 6.22
N GLU A 134 -10.74 8.44 6.78
CA GLU A 134 -10.89 9.87 7.09
C GLU A 134 -9.86 10.33 8.13
N ILE A 135 -9.70 9.57 9.22
CA ILE A 135 -8.72 9.87 10.28
C ILE A 135 -7.29 9.83 9.73
N LEU A 136 -6.95 8.82 8.93
CA LEU A 136 -5.62 8.65 8.35
C LEU A 136 -5.27 9.79 7.37
N ILE A 137 -6.20 10.16 6.49
CA ILE A 137 -6.01 11.27 5.55
C ILE A 137 -5.81 12.59 6.32
N GLU A 138 -6.65 12.86 7.31
CA GLU A 138 -6.57 14.11 8.07
C GLU A 138 -5.25 14.20 8.86
N LYS A 139 -4.87 13.13 9.56
CA LYS A 139 -3.58 13.06 10.26
C LYS A 139 -2.39 13.23 9.30
N ALA A 140 -2.43 12.59 8.13
CA ALA A 140 -1.37 12.74 7.12
C ALA A 140 -1.26 14.19 6.64
N ARG A 141 -2.39 14.85 6.34
CA ARG A 141 -2.42 16.26 5.93
C ARG A 141 -1.85 17.19 7.01
N GLN A 142 -2.25 16.99 8.26
CA GLN A 142 -1.75 17.76 9.39
C GLN A 142 -0.23 17.58 9.56
N ARG A 143 0.26 16.33 9.48
CA ARG A 143 1.69 16.01 9.58
C ARG A 143 2.51 16.52 8.39
N GLY A 144 1.92 16.55 7.20
CA GLY A 144 2.54 17.09 6.00
C GLY A 144 2.73 18.61 6.05
N ALA A 145 1.95 19.33 6.87
CA ALA A 145 2.07 20.78 7.07
C ALA A 145 2.17 21.59 5.76
N GLY A 146 1.39 21.20 4.74
CA GLY A 146 1.39 21.83 3.42
C GLY A 146 2.51 21.39 2.47
N ASN A 147 3.45 20.55 2.92
CA ASN A 147 4.56 20.00 2.14
C ASN A 147 4.45 18.48 1.93
N GLY A 148 3.26 17.92 2.12
CA GLY A 148 3.01 16.50 1.91
C GLY A 148 2.73 16.13 0.47
N ASP A 149 2.85 14.84 0.16
CA ASP A 149 2.57 14.30 -1.17
C ASP A 149 1.08 13.99 -1.37
N ASN A 150 0.70 13.55 -2.57
CA ASN A 150 -0.61 13.04 -2.88
C ASN A 150 -0.94 11.79 -2.04
N ILE A 151 -2.08 11.85 -1.35
CA ILE A 151 -2.54 10.79 -0.46
C ILE A 151 -3.59 9.95 -1.19
N SER A 152 -3.28 8.68 -1.42
CA SER A 152 -4.23 7.67 -1.91
C SER A 152 -4.25 6.49 -0.96
N LEU A 153 -5.44 6.02 -0.58
CA LEU A 153 -5.57 4.83 0.26
C LEU A 153 -6.88 4.07 0.03
N ALA A 154 -6.85 2.75 0.21
CA ALA A 154 -8.01 1.87 0.25
C ALA A 154 -7.90 0.92 1.45
N ILE A 155 -8.99 0.79 2.21
CA ILE A 155 -9.08 -0.14 3.33
C ILE A 155 -10.17 -1.16 3.06
N ILE A 156 -9.79 -2.44 3.11
CA ILE A 156 -10.69 -3.58 3.00
C ILE A 156 -10.71 -4.27 4.35
N LYS A 157 -11.90 -4.48 4.93
CA LYS A 157 -12.07 -5.25 6.17
C LYS A 157 -12.92 -6.47 5.89
N LEU A 158 -12.41 -7.64 6.24
CA LEU A 158 -13.17 -8.87 6.16
C LEU A 158 -14.16 -8.91 7.32
N ALA A 159 -15.42 -9.16 7.01
CA ALA A 159 -16.48 -9.36 7.99
C ALA A 159 -16.92 -10.82 7.93
N GLU A 160 -17.55 -11.29 9.01
CA GLU A 160 -18.23 -12.57 8.95
C GLU A 160 -19.33 -12.54 7.89
N VAL A 161 -19.39 -13.62 7.10
CA VAL A 161 -20.52 -13.85 6.21
C VAL A 161 -21.69 -14.29 7.08
N LYS A 162 -22.59 -13.37 7.40
CA LYS A 162 -23.88 -13.75 7.99
C LYS A 162 -24.66 -14.52 6.93
N ASP A 163 -25.26 -15.65 7.30
CA ASP A 163 -26.13 -16.43 6.41
C ASP A 163 -27.20 -15.51 5.80
N GLY A 164 -27.05 -15.26 4.50
CA GLY A 164 -27.85 -14.31 3.75
C GLY A 164 -27.19 -14.03 2.41
N LYS A 165 -27.95 -14.13 1.31
CA LYS A 165 -27.44 -13.79 -0.01
C LYS A 165 -26.85 -12.36 0.05
N PRO A 166 -25.61 -12.13 -0.45
CA PRO A 166 -25.07 -10.78 -0.51
C PRO A 166 -26.08 -9.90 -1.26
N LYS A 167 -26.54 -8.82 -0.61
CA LYS A 167 -27.34 -7.81 -1.30
C LYS A 167 -26.43 -7.23 -2.37
N GLN A 168 -26.75 -7.51 -3.64
CA GLN A 168 -26.08 -6.84 -4.74
C GLN A 168 -26.21 -5.33 -4.51
N PRO A 169 -25.12 -4.56 -4.70
CA PRO A 169 -25.22 -3.12 -4.76
C PRO A 169 -26.32 -2.76 -5.77
N LEU A 170 -27.21 -1.83 -5.41
CA LEU A 170 -28.33 -1.40 -6.27
C LEU A 170 -27.86 -0.94 -7.66
N ASP A 171 -26.58 -0.55 -7.78
CA ASP A 171 -25.98 0.00 -8.99
C ASP A 171 -25.00 -0.98 -9.68
N PHE A 172 -24.97 -2.26 -9.30
CA PHE A 172 -24.10 -3.24 -9.96
C PHE A 172 -24.65 -3.62 -11.34
N VAL A 173 -24.20 -2.92 -12.38
CA VAL A 173 -24.43 -3.34 -13.77
C VAL A 173 -23.45 -4.46 -14.08
N ALA A 174 -23.92 -5.71 -14.06
CA ALA A 174 -23.17 -6.83 -14.60
C ALA A 174 -22.92 -6.56 -16.08
N ARG A 175 -21.66 -6.27 -16.46
CA ARG A 175 -21.27 -6.25 -17.86
C ARG A 175 -21.35 -7.69 -18.37
N ALA A 176 -22.36 -7.99 -19.19
CA ALA A 176 -22.39 -9.20 -19.98
C ALA A 176 -21.14 -9.20 -20.86
N ILE A 177 -20.31 -10.22 -20.70
CA ILE A 177 -19.20 -10.49 -21.59
C ILE A 177 -19.84 -11.21 -22.78
N ASN A 178 -19.96 -10.51 -23.91
CA ASN A 178 -20.23 -11.13 -25.21
C ASN A 178 -18.90 -11.57 -25.83
#